data_AF-A0A838EMU1-F1
#
_entry.id   AF-A0A838EMU1-F1
#
_cell.length_a   1.000
_cell.length_b   1.000
_cell.length_c   1.000
_cell.angle_alpha   90.00
_cell.angle_beta   90.00
_cell.angle_gamma   90.00
#
_symmetry.space_group_name_H-M   'P 1'
#
loop_
_entity.id
_entity.type
_entity.pdbx_description
1 polymer ?
#
loop_
_entity_poly.entity_id
_entity_poly.type
_entity_poly.pdbx_seq_one_letter_code
_entity_poly.pdbx_strand_id
1 'polypeptide(L)'
;MSTSKEARVESEAIVAQTDTQEASARSRRTYIVLLLAIVLILGGGIIANIAQTAGGQIAVRQVNFAGTNGVMMSGLLYIPNTATTKAPGCGVVAIHGYINSHDTMDGFSIEMARRGCVVLAVDQTGHGSSDAPAFANGFGGPDALAYLNSLSIVRKGNIGLIGHSMGGWASVIAAAAHPDAYRSLVLVSSSTSTPGLEPIPGTAQFPKNAAVVEAQDSEFSQLMWVEPTGSQFPNSARMQSLFGVTSTIQVNHLYGSVADGTARELNIVPTTHPGITFTNEGVGDAVSWMQQTLVGVSPLATSDQIWIWDEIGTLVALIGLVLLIFPVGSLLLRLRFFAELAGSVPEAKTTRGIGWVVGVLLLIVIAVFTFFPFQLYGESWTTSALFPQQITNGIMAWALGGGLIGLVLFLIWHFALNRRQGARLNHYGITGENNQWEWRKIGKALLYAIAVIAVMYTALNVLNWAFNTDVRIWVFNIKPIDAAHFPIVLSYVIPFILYFLALGVTLHGQLRVPSLSLGWEIVKNIVVMVIGFVLFLLVEYIPLLAGHTLTTSDQPLLAIVAFQFVPVYIIVASLSTYFYHKTGRIYAGAFINGILITAIIVASTATQYGLPR
;
A
#
# COMPACT_ATOMS: atom_id res chain seq x y z
N MET A 1 23.18 65.97 13.75
CA MET A 1 22.00 65.17 14.11
C MET A 1 21.10 64.76 12.92
N SER A 2 21.37 65.19 11.68
CA SER A 2 20.56 64.82 10.49
C SER A 2 20.90 63.46 9.89
N THR A 3 22.17 63.05 9.92
CA THR A 3 22.70 61.88 9.19
C THR A 3 22.33 60.51 9.78
N SER A 4 21.96 60.42 11.06
CA SER A 4 21.60 59.14 11.69
C SER A 4 20.13 58.74 11.49
N LYS A 5 19.25 59.69 11.13
CA LYS A 5 17.86 59.40 10.78
C LYS A 5 17.74 58.90 9.34
N GLU A 6 18.45 59.51 8.40
CA GLU A 6 18.45 59.10 6.99
C GLU A 6 19.03 57.68 6.82
N ALA A 7 20.18 57.38 7.46
CA ALA A 7 20.78 56.04 7.41
C ALA A 7 19.88 54.94 8.01
N ARG A 8 19.05 55.28 9.01
CA ARG A 8 18.11 54.34 9.62
C ARG A 8 16.88 54.09 8.75
N VAL A 9 16.35 55.13 8.10
CA VAL A 9 15.26 55.03 7.13
C VAL A 9 15.69 54.24 5.90
N GLU A 10 16.93 54.44 5.44
CA GLU A 10 17.50 53.69 4.31
C GLU A 10 17.73 52.21 4.67
N SER A 11 18.20 51.90 5.90
CA SER A 11 18.31 50.50 6.34
C SER A 11 16.95 49.83 6.52
N GLU A 12 15.95 50.54 7.06
CA GLU A 12 14.60 50.01 7.23
C GLU A 12 13.92 49.76 5.86
N ALA A 13 14.17 50.62 4.87
CA ALA A 13 13.70 50.44 3.49
C ALA A 13 14.37 49.24 2.80
N ILE A 14 15.68 49.06 2.96
CA ILE A 14 16.43 47.92 2.40
C ILE A 14 15.95 46.60 3.03
N VAL A 15 15.72 46.56 4.34
CA VAL A 15 15.17 45.37 5.03
C VAL A 15 13.75 45.06 4.52
N ALA A 16 12.87 46.06 4.42
CA ALA A 16 11.51 45.87 3.91
C ALA A 16 11.49 45.39 2.44
N GLN A 17 12.40 45.90 1.61
CA GLN A 17 12.55 45.50 0.21
C GLN A 17 13.11 44.08 0.07
N THR A 18 14.01 43.69 0.97
CA THR A 18 14.57 42.32 1.03
C THR A 18 13.50 41.32 1.50
N ASP A 19 12.72 41.66 2.53
CA ASP A 19 11.61 40.85 3.03
C ASP A 19 10.51 40.64 1.97
N THR A 20 10.20 41.68 1.18
CA THR A 20 9.22 41.58 0.08
C THR A 20 9.74 40.75 -1.09
N GLN A 21 11.02 40.86 -1.44
CA GLN A 21 11.64 40.00 -2.46
C GLN A 21 11.69 38.52 -2.01
N GLU A 22 12.04 38.25 -0.75
CA GLU A 22 12.01 36.90 -0.20
C GLU A 22 10.60 36.32 -0.13
N ALA A 23 9.60 37.11 0.27
CA ALA A 23 8.21 36.68 0.27
C ALA A 23 7.70 36.36 -1.14
N SER A 24 8.06 37.17 -2.14
CA SER A 24 7.77 36.94 -3.55
C SER A 24 8.44 35.66 -4.06
N ALA A 25 9.72 35.45 -3.75
CA ALA A 25 10.47 34.25 -4.13
C ALA A 25 9.90 32.97 -3.48
N ARG A 26 9.53 33.03 -2.18
CA ARG A 26 8.85 31.93 -1.49
C ARG A 26 7.49 31.63 -2.13
N SER A 27 6.74 32.66 -2.51
CA SER A 27 5.46 32.51 -3.21
C SER A 27 5.62 31.83 -4.56
N ARG A 28 6.60 32.27 -5.36
CA ARG A 28 6.93 31.66 -6.65
C ARG A 28 7.29 30.18 -6.52
N ARG A 29 8.11 29.81 -5.52
CA ARG A 29 8.47 28.41 -5.25
C ARG A 29 7.24 27.55 -4.93
N THR A 30 6.29 28.05 -4.13
CA THR A 30 5.06 27.31 -3.81
C THR A 30 4.27 26.96 -5.07
N TYR A 31 4.09 27.90 -6.00
CA TYR A 31 3.36 27.65 -7.25
C TYR A 31 4.12 26.73 -8.21
N ILE A 32 5.45 26.80 -8.25
CA ILE A 32 6.27 25.88 -9.05
C ILE A 32 6.09 24.44 -8.54
N VAL A 33 6.15 24.22 -7.23
CA VAL A 33 5.95 22.89 -6.64
C VAL A 33 4.52 22.40 -6.87
N LEU A 34 3.52 23.29 -6.77
CA LEU A 34 2.13 22.96 -7.11
C LEU A 34 1.99 22.50 -8.56
N LEU A 35 2.57 23.25 -9.51
CA LEU A 35 2.54 22.89 -10.92
C LEU A 35 3.24 21.55 -11.17
N LEU A 36 4.41 21.34 -10.56
CA LEU A 36 5.13 20.07 -10.67
C LEU A 36 4.29 18.90 -10.13
N ALA A 37 3.66 19.06 -8.96
CA ALA A 37 2.78 18.03 -8.40
C ALA A 37 1.63 17.68 -9.37
N ILE A 38 0.97 18.67 -9.95
CA ILE A 38 -0.11 18.46 -10.93
C ILE A 38 0.42 17.76 -12.19
N VAL A 39 1.58 18.17 -12.71
CA VAL A 39 2.21 17.55 -13.88
C VAL A 39 2.56 16.09 -13.60
N LEU A 40 3.08 15.76 -12.41
CA LEU A 40 3.38 14.39 -12.03
C LEU A 40 2.11 13.54 -11.88
N ILE A 41 1.05 14.07 -11.27
CA ILE A 41 -0.24 13.36 -11.14
C ILE A 41 -0.82 13.05 -12.52
N LEU A 42 -0.96 14.06 -13.38
CA LEU A 42 -1.56 13.90 -14.70
C LEU A 42 -0.66 13.10 -15.64
N GLY A 43 0.64 13.36 -15.64
CA GLY A 43 1.62 12.66 -16.46
C GLY A 43 1.72 11.18 -16.08
N GLY A 44 1.79 10.87 -14.78
CA GLY A 44 1.76 9.51 -14.27
C GLY A 44 0.48 8.78 -14.66
N GLY A 45 -0.69 9.42 -14.48
CA GLY A 45 -1.99 8.87 -14.90
C GLY A 45 -2.09 8.59 -16.39
N ILE A 46 -1.53 9.45 -17.24
CA ILE A 46 -1.49 9.25 -18.70
C ILE A 46 -0.60 8.05 -19.05
N ILE A 47 0.59 7.93 -18.43
CA ILE A 47 1.49 6.80 -18.66
C ILE A 47 0.79 5.48 -18.27
N ALA A 48 0.17 5.45 -17.10
CA ALA A 48 -0.59 4.30 -16.61
C ALA A 48 -1.74 3.93 -17.57
N ASN A 49 -2.53 4.94 -17.94
CA ASN A 49 -3.65 4.74 -18.87
C ASN A 49 -3.20 4.21 -20.25
N ILE A 50 -2.08 4.69 -20.79
CA ILE A 50 -1.55 4.19 -22.07
C ILE A 50 -1.15 2.72 -21.94
N ALA A 51 -0.51 2.34 -20.85
CA ALA A 51 -0.09 0.96 -20.60
C ALA A 51 -1.30 0.03 -20.44
N GLN A 52 -2.23 0.35 -19.53
CA GLN A 52 -3.38 -0.51 -19.23
C GLN A 52 -4.33 -0.68 -20.43
N THR A 53 -4.45 0.35 -21.28
CA THR A 53 -5.32 0.32 -22.47
C THR A 53 -4.59 -0.17 -23.72
N ALA A 54 -3.29 -0.45 -23.64
CA ALA A 54 -2.41 -0.72 -24.77
C ALA A 54 -2.59 0.33 -25.90
N GLY A 55 -2.60 1.62 -25.52
CA GLY A 55 -2.82 2.74 -26.45
C GLY A 55 -4.24 2.78 -27.04
N GLY A 56 -5.26 2.38 -26.28
CA GLY A 56 -6.67 2.37 -26.71
C GLY A 56 -7.14 1.09 -27.40
N GLN A 57 -6.34 0.02 -27.40
CA GLN A 57 -6.74 -1.29 -27.92
C GLN A 57 -7.54 -2.15 -26.95
N ILE A 58 -7.54 -1.77 -25.67
CA ILE A 58 -8.24 -2.43 -24.59
C ILE A 58 -9.12 -1.38 -23.89
N ALA A 59 -10.42 -1.67 -23.80
CA ALA A 59 -11.33 -0.90 -22.95
C ALA A 59 -11.25 -1.45 -21.52
N VAL A 60 -10.92 -0.58 -20.56
CA VAL A 60 -10.91 -0.90 -19.13
C VAL A 60 -12.15 -0.29 -18.49
N ARG A 61 -12.90 -1.10 -17.73
CA ARG A 61 -14.13 -0.67 -17.07
C ARG A 61 -14.22 -1.20 -15.66
N GLN A 62 -14.55 -0.34 -14.71
CA GLN A 62 -15.02 -0.82 -13.41
C GLN A 62 -16.38 -1.52 -13.58
N VAL A 63 -16.52 -2.70 -12.99
CA VAL A 63 -17.75 -3.48 -13.00
C VAL A 63 -18.17 -3.82 -11.58
N ASN A 64 -19.47 -3.76 -11.34
CA ASN A 64 -20.10 -4.24 -10.11
C ASN A 64 -21.13 -5.31 -10.48
N PHE A 65 -21.11 -6.43 -9.77
CA PHE A 65 -22.04 -7.53 -10.03
C PHE A 65 -22.48 -8.21 -8.73
N ALA A 66 -23.72 -8.69 -8.73
CA ALA A 66 -24.26 -9.42 -7.60
C ALA A 66 -23.67 -10.83 -7.58
N GLY A 67 -22.96 -11.16 -6.51
CA GLY A 67 -22.49 -12.49 -6.18
C GLY A 67 -23.47 -13.24 -5.28
N THR A 68 -22.97 -14.32 -4.69
CA THR A 68 -23.73 -15.21 -3.81
C THR A 68 -24.28 -14.45 -2.61
N ASN A 69 -25.53 -14.75 -2.21
CA ASN A 69 -26.25 -14.08 -1.13
C ASN A 69 -26.41 -12.55 -1.29
N GLY A 70 -26.33 -12.05 -2.52
CA GLY A 70 -26.47 -10.62 -2.83
C GLY A 70 -25.25 -9.78 -2.47
N VAL A 71 -24.12 -10.39 -2.12
CA VAL A 71 -22.84 -9.70 -1.92
C VAL A 71 -22.46 -9.01 -3.22
N MET A 72 -22.29 -7.69 -3.21
CA MET A 72 -21.82 -6.96 -4.40
C MET A 72 -20.32 -7.13 -4.52
N MET A 73 -19.90 -7.65 -5.67
CA MET A 73 -18.51 -7.82 -6.05
C MET A 73 -18.11 -6.69 -6.99
N SER A 74 -16.87 -6.21 -6.87
CA SER A 74 -16.27 -5.17 -7.70
C SER A 74 -15.01 -5.71 -8.40
N GLY A 75 -14.63 -5.09 -9.51
CA GLY A 75 -13.38 -5.35 -10.20
C GLY A 75 -13.20 -4.51 -11.45
N LEU A 76 -12.06 -4.71 -12.14
CA LEU A 76 -11.79 -4.15 -13.45
C LEU A 76 -11.96 -5.20 -14.54
N LEU A 77 -12.73 -4.84 -15.56
CA LEU A 77 -12.95 -5.64 -16.76
C LEU A 77 -12.15 -5.04 -17.92
N TYR A 78 -11.18 -5.80 -18.41
CA TYR A 78 -10.35 -5.48 -19.56
C TYR A 78 -10.93 -6.17 -20.80
N ILE A 79 -11.34 -5.38 -21.80
CA ILE A 79 -12.00 -5.85 -23.01
C ILE A 79 -11.15 -5.46 -24.22
N PRO A 80 -10.38 -6.39 -24.83
CA PRO A 80 -9.67 -6.09 -26.06
C PRO A 80 -10.66 -5.89 -27.21
N ASN A 81 -10.32 -4.99 -28.14
CA ASN A 81 -11.15 -4.67 -29.31
C ASN A 81 -11.48 -5.91 -30.18
N THR A 82 -10.68 -6.97 -30.08
CA THR A 82 -10.88 -8.23 -30.80
C THR A 82 -11.99 -9.10 -30.21
N ALA A 83 -12.35 -8.92 -28.93
CA ALA A 83 -13.37 -9.73 -28.25
C ALA A 83 -14.75 -9.08 -28.42
N THR A 84 -15.55 -9.64 -29.32
CA THR A 84 -16.90 -9.16 -29.63
C THR A 84 -17.93 -10.26 -29.48
N THR A 85 -19.22 -9.93 -29.50
CA THR A 85 -20.30 -10.94 -29.43
C THR A 85 -20.30 -11.88 -30.64
N LYS A 86 -19.76 -11.44 -31.79
CA LYS A 86 -19.63 -12.26 -33.00
C LYS A 86 -18.35 -13.09 -33.03
N ALA A 87 -17.32 -12.61 -32.34
CA ALA A 87 -16.01 -13.26 -32.21
C ALA A 87 -15.58 -13.22 -30.74
N PRO A 88 -16.17 -14.07 -29.88
CA PRO A 88 -15.85 -14.07 -28.46
C PRO A 88 -14.40 -14.54 -28.22
N GLY A 89 -13.70 -13.82 -27.33
CA GLY A 89 -12.32 -14.11 -26.94
C GLY A 89 -12.21 -15.17 -25.84
N CYS A 90 -11.00 -15.56 -25.48
CA CYS A 90 -10.75 -16.26 -24.21
C CYS A 90 -11.18 -15.38 -23.02
N GLY A 91 -11.48 -16.01 -21.89
CA GLY A 91 -11.66 -15.31 -20.62
C GLY A 91 -10.46 -15.55 -19.70
N VAL A 92 -10.15 -14.59 -18.83
CA VAL A 92 -9.27 -14.80 -17.67
C VAL A 92 -9.89 -14.16 -16.44
N VAL A 93 -9.94 -14.87 -15.32
CA VAL A 93 -10.20 -14.28 -14.01
C VAL A 93 -8.87 -14.15 -13.29
N ALA A 94 -8.51 -12.93 -12.89
CA ALA A 94 -7.31 -12.64 -12.11
C ALA A 94 -7.70 -12.28 -10.68
N ILE A 95 -7.17 -13.00 -9.69
CA ILE A 95 -7.56 -12.89 -8.28
C ILE A 95 -6.32 -12.63 -7.41
N HIS A 96 -6.36 -11.53 -6.64
CA HIS A 96 -5.26 -11.07 -5.80
C HIS A 96 -5.06 -11.89 -4.52
N GLY A 97 -3.96 -11.65 -3.79
CA GLY A 97 -3.70 -12.22 -2.46
C GLY A 97 -4.43 -11.53 -1.31
N TYR A 98 -4.27 -12.04 -0.08
CA TYR A 98 -4.81 -11.38 1.11
C TYR A 98 -4.23 -9.96 1.26
N ILE A 99 -5.00 -9.04 1.84
CA ILE A 99 -4.67 -7.61 2.07
C ILE A 99 -4.38 -6.77 0.81
N ASN A 100 -4.68 -7.30 -0.38
CA ASN A 100 -4.52 -6.60 -1.67
C ASN A 100 -5.88 -6.22 -2.30
N SER A 101 -5.85 -5.71 -3.52
CA SER A 101 -7.00 -5.49 -4.43
C SER A 101 -6.64 -5.94 -5.84
N HIS A 102 -7.58 -5.82 -6.78
CA HIS A 102 -7.38 -6.15 -8.18
C HIS A 102 -6.12 -5.54 -8.82
N ASP A 103 -5.68 -4.35 -8.37
CA ASP A 103 -4.50 -3.62 -8.88
C ASP A 103 -3.21 -4.46 -8.85
N THR A 104 -3.04 -5.35 -7.86
CA THR A 104 -1.84 -6.20 -7.79
C THR A 104 -1.79 -7.27 -8.88
N MET A 105 -2.87 -7.41 -9.65
CA MET A 105 -2.99 -8.33 -10.77
C MET A 105 -2.85 -7.64 -12.12
N ASP A 106 -2.50 -6.35 -12.17
CA ASP A 106 -2.44 -5.57 -13.41
C ASP A 106 -1.44 -6.14 -14.41
N GLY A 107 -0.29 -6.66 -13.94
CA GLY A 107 0.68 -7.38 -14.78
C GLY A 107 0.03 -8.49 -15.61
N PHE A 108 -0.70 -9.39 -14.95
CA PHE A 108 -1.40 -10.48 -15.62
C PHE A 108 -2.57 -9.96 -16.47
N SER A 109 -3.29 -8.96 -15.98
CA SER A 109 -4.53 -8.48 -16.61
C SER A 109 -4.26 -7.74 -17.90
N ILE A 110 -3.31 -6.81 -17.90
CA ILE A 110 -2.88 -6.06 -19.08
C ILE A 110 -2.32 -7.03 -20.12
N GLU A 111 -1.45 -7.96 -19.73
CA GLU A 111 -0.76 -8.83 -20.69
C GLU A 111 -1.67 -9.90 -21.30
N MET A 112 -2.64 -10.43 -20.55
CA MET A 112 -3.64 -11.34 -21.10
C MET A 112 -4.65 -10.60 -21.99
N ALA A 113 -5.03 -9.35 -21.64
CA ALA A 113 -5.90 -8.54 -22.48
C ALA A 113 -5.24 -8.17 -23.81
N ARG A 114 -3.95 -7.78 -23.81
CA ARG A 114 -3.14 -7.57 -25.03
C ARG A 114 -3.10 -8.80 -25.93
N ARG A 115 -3.26 -9.99 -25.35
CA ARG A 115 -3.28 -11.26 -26.07
C ARG A 115 -4.68 -11.73 -26.46
N GLY A 116 -5.67 -10.85 -26.37
CA GLY A 116 -7.02 -11.06 -26.90
C GLY A 116 -8.01 -11.73 -25.94
N CYS A 117 -7.65 -11.88 -24.65
CA CYS A 117 -8.59 -12.36 -23.64
C CYS A 117 -9.37 -11.21 -23.00
N VAL A 118 -10.64 -11.45 -22.68
CA VAL A 118 -11.39 -10.59 -21.77
C VAL A 118 -10.96 -10.96 -20.35
N VAL A 119 -10.45 -9.99 -19.60
CA VAL A 119 -9.92 -10.24 -18.25
C VAL A 119 -10.77 -9.56 -17.20
N LEU A 120 -11.19 -10.30 -16.18
CA LEU A 120 -11.77 -9.75 -14.95
C LEU A 120 -10.74 -9.85 -13.84
N ALA A 121 -10.17 -8.70 -13.45
CA ALA A 121 -9.41 -8.57 -12.22
C ALA A 121 -10.40 -8.23 -11.10
N VAL A 122 -10.62 -9.16 -10.17
CA VAL A 122 -11.69 -9.04 -9.16
C VAL A 122 -11.15 -8.67 -7.79
N ASP A 123 -11.87 -7.82 -7.07
CA ASP A 123 -11.67 -7.63 -5.64
C ASP A 123 -12.34 -8.77 -4.88
N GLN A 124 -11.58 -9.50 -4.07
CA GLN A 124 -12.14 -10.57 -3.22
C GLN A 124 -13.17 -10.01 -2.23
N THR A 125 -14.03 -10.87 -1.70
CA THR A 125 -14.97 -10.47 -0.64
C THR A 125 -14.23 -9.74 0.48
N GLY A 126 -14.81 -8.64 0.97
CA GLY A 126 -14.23 -7.75 1.98
C GLY A 126 -12.95 -7.02 1.59
N HIS A 127 -12.53 -7.02 0.33
CA HIS A 127 -11.37 -6.27 -0.17
C HIS A 127 -11.79 -5.28 -1.26
N GLY A 128 -10.94 -4.28 -1.52
CA GLY A 128 -11.20 -3.27 -2.54
C GLY A 128 -12.60 -2.68 -2.39
N SER A 129 -13.40 -2.63 -3.45
CA SER A 129 -14.79 -2.18 -3.36
C SER A 129 -15.83 -3.32 -3.30
N SER A 130 -15.38 -4.56 -3.07
CA SER A 130 -16.29 -5.70 -2.84
C SER A 130 -16.80 -5.71 -1.40
N ASP A 131 -18.07 -6.10 -1.24
CA ASP A 131 -18.72 -6.12 0.06
C ASP A 131 -18.03 -7.10 1.03
N ALA A 132 -17.97 -6.69 2.30
CA ALA A 132 -17.58 -7.52 3.44
C ALA A 132 -18.64 -8.62 3.75
N PRO A 133 -18.27 -9.71 4.46
CA PRO A 133 -16.99 -9.96 5.10
C PRO A 133 -15.96 -10.65 4.20
N ALA A 134 -14.69 -10.41 4.48
CA ALA A 134 -13.59 -11.18 3.91
C ALA A 134 -13.76 -12.69 4.18
N PHE A 135 -13.23 -13.49 3.26
CA PHE A 135 -13.28 -14.97 3.28
C PHE A 135 -14.67 -15.57 2.99
N ALA A 136 -15.72 -14.77 2.81
CA ALA A 136 -17.04 -15.25 2.41
C ALA A 136 -17.06 -15.78 0.96
N ASN A 137 -18.01 -16.67 0.67
CA ASN A 137 -18.36 -17.13 -0.69
C ASN A 137 -17.17 -17.64 -1.50
N GLY A 138 -16.27 -18.43 -0.90
CA GLY A 138 -15.05 -18.89 -1.58
C GLY A 138 -14.14 -17.75 -2.01
N PHE A 139 -14.04 -16.72 -1.16
CA PHE A 139 -13.32 -15.45 -1.39
C PHE A 139 -13.87 -14.64 -2.59
N GLY A 140 -15.02 -15.02 -3.15
CA GLY A 140 -15.60 -14.42 -4.36
C GLY A 140 -15.13 -15.05 -5.67
N GLY A 141 -14.27 -16.07 -5.63
CA GLY A 141 -13.76 -16.76 -6.83
C GLY A 141 -14.85 -17.37 -7.71
N PRO A 142 -15.78 -18.19 -7.15
CA PRO A 142 -16.90 -18.75 -7.92
C PRO A 142 -17.78 -17.69 -8.58
N ASP A 143 -18.13 -16.63 -7.84
CA ASP A 143 -18.95 -15.53 -8.33
C ASP A 143 -18.26 -14.80 -9.50
N ALA A 144 -16.95 -14.56 -9.39
CA ALA A 144 -16.15 -13.93 -10.44
C ALA A 144 -16.11 -14.77 -11.73
N LEU A 145 -15.88 -16.08 -11.60
CA LEU A 145 -15.89 -17.01 -12.75
C LEU A 145 -17.28 -17.08 -13.38
N ALA A 146 -18.35 -17.17 -12.58
CA ALA A 146 -19.71 -17.18 -13.07
C ALA A 146 -20.06 -15.89 -13.82
N TYR A 147 -19.68 -14.73 -13.28
CA TYR A 147 -19.90 -13.44 -13.93
C TYR A 147 -19.16 -13.34 -15.27
N LEU A 148 -17.85 -13.62 -15.32
CA LEU A 148 -17.09 -13.55 -16.56
C LEU A 148 -17.64 -14.55 -17.59
N ASN A 149 -17.95 -15.78 -17.16
CA ASN A 149 -18.55 -16.80 -18.00
C ASN A 149 -19.99 -16.46 -18.44
N SER A 150 -20.65 -15.45 -17.87
CA SER A 150 -21.96 -15.00 -18.35
C SER A 150 -21.86 -14.10 -19.60
N LEU A 151 -20.74 -13.37 -19.76
CA LEU A 151 -20.59 -12.37 -20.80
C LEU A 151 -20.57 -12.99 -22.20
N SER A 152 -21.29 -12.39 -23.15
CA SER A 152 -21.39 -12.88 -24.54
C SER A 152 -20.12 -12.65 -25.37
N ILE A 153 -19.22 -11.79 -24.90
CA ILE A 153 -17.90 -11.54 -25.48
C ILE A 153 -16.85 -12.57 -25.04
N VAL A 154 -17.20 -13.47 -24.12
CA VAL A 154 -16.32 -14.54 -23.60
C VAL A 154 -16.75 -15.89 -24.15
N ARG A 155 -15.78 -16.64 -24.68
CA ARG A 155 -15.98 -17.99 -25.20
C ARG A 155 -16.17 -18.96 -24.04
N LYS A 156 -17.33 -19.61 -23.99
CA LYS A 156 -17.69 -20.57 -22.94
C LYS A 156 -16.72 -21.75 -22.92
N GLY A 157 -16.38 -22.22 -21.72
CA GLY A 157 -15.42 -23.32 -21.53
C GLY A 157 -13.98 -23.01 -21.94
N ASN A 158 -13.64 -21.73 -22.16
CA ASN A 158 -12.31 -21.26 -22.54
C ASN A 158 -11.85 -20.11 -21.65
N ILE A 159 -11.92 -20.33 -20.34
CA ILE A 159 -11.56 -19.36 -19.30
C ILE A 159 -10.35 -19.89 -18.51
N GLY A 160 -9.33 -19.04 -18.36
CA GLY A 160 -8.21 -19.26 -17.46
C GLY A 160 -8.44 -18.62 -16.09
N LEU A 161 -7.87 -19.20 -15.05
CA LEU A 161 -7.84 -18.64 -13.70
C LEU A 161 -6.39 -18.33 -13.31
N ILE A 162 -6.09 -17.11 -12.88
CA ILE A 162 -4.78 -16.72 -12.36
C ILE A 162 -4.98 -16.22 -10.95
N GLY A 163 -4.41 -16.91 -9.96
CA GLY A 163 -4.58 -16.56 -8.56
C GLY A 163 -3.27 -16.37 -7.84
N HIS A 164 -3.04 -15.19 -7.26
CA HIS A 164 -1.89 -14.93 -6.40
C HIS A 164 -2.20 -15.26 -4.95
N SER A 165 -1.34 -16.03 -4.27
CA SER A 165 -1.50 -16.34 -2.84
C SER A 165 -2.92 -16.84 -2.50
N MET A 166 -3.67 -16.15 -1.62
CA MET A 166 -5.08 -16.48 -1.33
C MET A 166 -5.99 -16.53 -2.58
N GLY A 167 -5.71 -15.74 -3.61
CA GLY A 167 -6.43 -15.77 -4.88
C GLY A 167 -6.26 -17.08 -5.65
N GLY A 168 -5.17 -17.83 -5.41
CA GLY A 168 -5.02 -19.19 -5.92
C GLY A 168 -5.99 -20.16 -5.26
N TRP A 169 -6.24 -20.02 -3.94
CA TRP A 169 -7.29 -20.79 -3.25
C TRP A 169 -8.68 -20.45 -3.79
N ALA A 170 -8.95 -19.15 -4.01
CA ALA A 170 -10.20 -18.70 -4.63
C ALA A 170 -10.38 -19.29 -6.04
N SER A 171 -9.30 -19.36 -6.83
CA SER A 171 -9.28 -19.96 -8.17
C SER A 171 -9.56 -21.47 -8.12
N VAL A 172 -9.00 -22.19 -7.15
CA VAL A 172 -9.23 -23.63 -6.96
C VAL A 172 -10.67 -23.91 -6.55
N ILE A 173 -11.24 -23.10 -5.65
CA ILE A 173 -12.65 -23.20 -5.25
C ILE A 173 -13.57 -22.89 -6.45
N ALA A 174 -13.26 -21.87 -7.24
CA ALA A 174 -13.99 -21.55 -8.47
C ALA A 174 -13.96 -22.69 -9.49
N ALA A 175 -12.79 -23.29 -9.70
CA ALA A 175 -12.59 -24.43 -10.58
C ALA A 175 -13.45 -25.64 -10.16
N ALA A 176 -13.56 -25.91 -8.86
CA ALA A 176 -14.41 -26.99 -8.37
C ALA A 176 -15.91 -26.67 -8.41
N ALA A 177 -16.29 -25.43 -8.14
CA ALA A 177 -17.69 -25.00 -8.19
C ALA A 177 -18.25 -24.97 -9.63
N HIS A 178 -17.39 -24.67 -10.61
CA HIS A 178 -17.79 -24.53 -12.02
C HIS A 178 -16.84 -25.29 -12.96
N PRO A 179 -16.81 -26.63 -12.90
CA PRO A 179 -15.81 -27.44 -13.60
C PRO A 179 -15.85 -27.34 -15.13
N ASP A 180 -16.99 -26.93 -15.69
CA ASP A 180 -17.20 -26.77 -17.14
C ASP A 180 -16.99 -25.33 -17.63
N ALA A 181 -16.84 -24.36 -16.72
CA ALA A 181 -16.66 -22.96 -17.08
C ALA A 181 -15.20 -22.61 -17.38
N TYR A 182 -14.24 -23.33 -16.79
CA TYR A 182 -12.81 -23.07 -16.91
C TYR A 182 -12.06 -24.16 -17.68
N ARG A 183 -10.86 -23.80 -18.15
CA ARG A 183 -9.98 -24.67 -18.95
C ARG A 183 -8.55 -24.76 -18.43
N SER A 184 -8.09 -23.72 -17.74
CA SER A 184 -6.70 -23.58 -17.29
C SER A 184 -6.62 -22.82 -15.97
N LEU A 185 -5.59 -23.11 -15.18
CA LEU A 185 -5.33 -22.49 -13.89
C LEU A 185 -3.83 -22.23 -13.71
N VAL A 186 -3.48 -21.07 -13.14
CA VAL A 186 -2.14 -20.72 -12.68
C VAL A 186 -2.19 -20.34 -11.21
N LEU A 187 -1.42 -21.06 -10.39
CA LEU A 187 -1.16 -20.73 -8.99
C LEU A 187 0.11 -19.87 -8.95
N VAL A 188 -0.04 -18.59 -8.63
CA VAL A 188 1.08 -17.66 -8.51
C VAL A 188 1.43 -17.50 -7.03
N SER A 189 2.59 -17.99 -6.61
CA SER A 189 2.97 -18.14 -5.20
C SER A 189 1.82 -18.58 -4.30
N SER A 190 1.24 -19.72 -4.67
CA SER A 190 0.03 -20.26 -4.07
C SER A 190 0.03 -21.78 -4.18
N SER A 191 -0.97 -22.43 -3.59
CA SER A 191 -1.15 -23.86 -3.67
C SER A 191 -2.62 -24.24 -3.85
N THR A 192 -2.89 -25.50 -4.20
CA THR A 192 -4.26 -26.02 -4.24
C THR A 192 -4.89 -26.13 -2.85
N SER A 193 -4.06 -26.33 -1.83
CA SER A 193 -4.48 -26.56 -0.45
C SER A 193 -3.33 -26.26 0.52
N THR A 194 -3.62 -25.58 1.62
CA THR A 194 -2.66 -25.25 2.68
C THR A 194 -3.05 -25.86 4.02
N PRO A 195 -2.09 -26.30 4.87
CA PRO A 195 -2.43 -26.88 6.17
C PRO A 195 -3.28 -25.91 7.00
N GLY A 196 -4.42 -26.38 7.52
CA GLY A 196 -5.36 -25.57 8.31
C GLY A 196 -6.35 -24.72 7.51
N LEU A 197 -6.13 -24.54 6.20
CA LEU A 197 -7.04 -23.89 5.25
C LEU A 197 -7.10 -24.79 4.00
N GLU A 198 -7.81 -25.92 4.10
CA GLU A 198 -7.85 -26.98 3.09
C GLU A 198 -9.20 -27.00 2.35
N PRO A 199 -9.38 -26.20 1.28
CA PRO A 199 -10.61 -26.32 0.50
C PRO A 199 -10.58 -27.61 -0.33
N ILE A 200 -9.58 -27.84 -1.21
CA ILE A 200 -9.55 -29.00 -2.13
C ILE A 200 -8.11 -29.39 -2.52
N PRO A 201 -7.62 -30.59 -2.14
CA PRO A 201 -6.28 -31.05 -2.52
C PRO A 201 -6.08 -31.22 -4.03
N GLY A 202 -4.87 -30.92 -4.51
CA GLY A 202 -4.47 -31.12 -5.89
C GLY A 202 -4.17 -32.59 -6.21
N THR A 203 -4.59 -33.02 -7.40
CA THR A 203 -4.33 -34.34 -7.97
C THR A 203 -3.85 -34.21 -9.41
N ALA A 204 -3.39 -35.33 -9.98
CA ALA A 204 -3.04 -35.41 -11.41
C ALA A 204 -4.21 -35.05 -12.36
N GLN A 205 -5.46 -35.07 -11.86
CA GLN A 205 -6.67 -34.75 -12.63
C GLN A 205 -7.29 -33.39 -12.25
N PHE A 206 -7.03 -32.88 -11.04
CA PHE A 206 -7.63 -31.65 -10.55
C PHE A 206 -6.59 -30.69 -9.94
N PRO A 207 -6.63 -29.39 -10.27
CA PRO A 207 -7.48 -28.75 -11.28
C PRO A 207 -7.07 -29.12 -12.72
N LYS A 208 -7.97 -28.90 -13.70
CA LYS A 208 -7.64 -29.02 -15.12
C LYS A 208 -6.52 -28.05 -15.49
N ASN A 209 -5.48 -28.53 -16.18
CA ASN A 209 -4.34 -27.78 -16.70
C ASN A 209 -3.81 -26.73 -15.70
N ALA A 210 -2.97 -27.16 -14.78
CA ALA A 210 -2.50 -26.33 -13.68
C ALA A 210 -0.99 -26.05 -13.77
N ALA A 211 -0.60 -24.78 -13.87
CA ALA A 211 0.77 -24.35 -13.62
C ALA A 211 0.94 -23.81 -12.20
N VAL A 212 2.14 -23.96 -11.68
CA VAL A 212 2.61 -23.39 -10.41
C VAL A 212 3.78 -22.47 -10.72
N VAL A 213 3.59 -21.17 -10.52
CA VAL A 213 4.63 -20.15 -10.69
C VAL A 213 5.01 -19.67 -9.30
N GLU A 214 6.17 -20.09 -8.81
CA GLU A 214 6.58 -19.90 -7.42
C GLU A 214 7.78 -18.96 -7.27
N ALA A 215 7.84 -18.32 -6.10
CA ALA A 215 8.92 -17.44 -5.71
C ALA A 215 10.00 -18.25 -4.98
N GLN A 216 11.24 -18.21 -5.45
CA GLN A 216 12.36 -18.92 -4.83
C GLN A 216 12.56 -18.50 -3.38
N ASP A 217 12.45 -17.19 -3.12
CA ASP A 217 12.63 -16.56 -1.81
C ASP A 217 11.25 -16.29 -1.18
N SER A 218 10.33 -17.25 -1.28
CA SER A 218 8.97 -17.10 -0.74
C SER A 218 8.93 -17.19 0.78
N GLU A 219 8.39 -16.13 1.38
CA GLU A 219 8.05 -16.02 2.81
C GLU A 219 7.03 -17.09 3.23
N PHE A 220 6.25 -17.62 2.29
CA PHE A 220 5.14 -18.56 2.56
C PHE A 220 5.43 -20.00 2.16
N SER A 221 6.69 -20.36 1.88
CA SER A 221 7.07 -21.71 1.43
C SER A 221 6.46 -22.82 2.31
N GLN A 222 6.56 -22.65 3.64
CA GLN A 222 6.06 -23.60 4.63
C GLN A 222 4.53 -23.70 4.61
N LEU A 223 3.83 -22.58 4.42
CA LEU A 223 2.37 -22.54 4.38
C LEU A 223 1.83 -23.16 3.09
N MET A 224 2.44 -22.85 1.95
CA MET A 224 1.93 -23.26 0.63
C MET A 224 2.19 -24.73 0.34
N TRP A 225 3.43 -25.18 0.51
CA TRP A 225 3.90 -26.49 0.03
C TRP A 225 4.53 -27.36 1.11
N VAL A 226 4.50 -26.91 2.37
CA VAL A 226 5.07 -27.63 3.54
C VAL A 226 6.58 -27.83 3.41
N GLU A 227 7.22 -26.92 2.68
CA GLU A 227 8.66 -26.92 2.48
C GLU A 227 9.29 -25.72 3.20
N PRO A 228 10.45 -25.87 3.86
CA PRO A 228 11.10 -24.78 4.57
C PRO A 228 11.42 -23.58 3.67
N THR A 229 11.83 -23.83 2.43
CA THR A 229 12.28 -22.80 1.48
C THR A 229 11.83 -23.12 0.06
N GLY A 230 11.74 -22.09 -0.80
CA GLY A 230 11.22 -22.25 -2.15
C GLY A 230 12.10 -23.11 -3.07
N SER A 231 13.40 -23.23 -2.77
CA SER A 231 14.28 -24.16 -3.49
C SER A 231 13.92 -25.64 -3.28
N GLN A 232 13.10 -25.97 -2.29
CA GLN A 232 12.66 -27.32 -1.98
C GLN A 232 11.29 -27.66 -2.57
N PHE A 233 10.58 -26.71 -3.18
CA PHE A 233 9.28 -26.96 -3.82
C PHE A 233 9.23 -28.17 -4.76
N PRO A 234 10.25 -28.44 -5.60
CA PRO A 234 10.25 -29.63 -6.47
C PRO A 234 10.15 -30.98 -5.73
N ASN A 235 10.45 -31.02 -4.44
CA ASN A 235 10.40 -32.22 -3.60
C ASN A 235 9.12 -32.30 -2.74
N SER A 236 8.26 -31.28 -2.77
CA SER A 236 7.04 -31.26 -1.98
C SER A 236 6.12 -32.42 -2.34
N ALA A 237 5.77 -33.24 -1.34
CA ALA A 237 4.82 -34.34 -1.52
C ALA A 237 3.45 -33.85 -2.01
N ARG A 238 3.04 -32.64 -1.59
CA ARG A 238 1.79 -32.01 -2.03
C ARG A 238 1.85 -31.62 -3.50
N MET A 239 2.99 -31.06 -3.93
CA MET A 239 3.20 -30.70 -5.34
C MET A 239 3.33 -31.95 -6.22
N GLN A 240 4.03 -32.98 -5.75
CA GLN A 240 4.12 -34.29 -6.41
C GLN A 240 2.74 -34.93 -6.61
N SER A 241 1.83 -34.83 -5.63
CA SER A 241 0.43 -35.25 -5.76
C SER A 241 -0.32 -34.49 -6.87
N LEU A 242 -0.15 -33.17 -6.94
CA LEU A 242 -0.71 -32.34 -8.01
C LEU A 242 -0.16 -32.74 -9.39
N PHE A 243 1.12 -33.10 -9.46
CA PHE A 243 1.81 -33.50 -10.69
C PHE A 243 1.59 -34.97 -11.08
N GLY A 244 1.10 -35.81 -10.16
CA GLY A 244 0.96 -37.25 -10.37
C GLY A 244 2.28 -38.00 -10.45
N VAL A 245 3.33 -37.49 -9.79
CA VAL A 245 4.67 -38.08 -9.77
C VAL A 245 5.09 -38.41 -8.35
N THR A 246 6.13 -39.24 -8.19
CA THR A 246 6.71 -39.59 -6.88
C THR A 246 8.18 -39.20 -6.76
N SER A 247 8.76 -38.71 -7.86
CA SER A 247 10.13 -38.19 -7.93
C SER A 247 10.13 -36.66 -7.85
N THR A 248 11.30 -36.08 -7.62
CA THR A 248 11.54 -34.64 -7.79
C THR A 248 10.99 -34.13 -9.12
N ILE A 249 10.23 -33.04 -9.07
CA ILE A 249 9.66 -32.35 -10.24
C ILE A 249 10.78 -31.59 -10.96
N GLN A 250 10.79 -31.65 -12.29
CA GLN A 250 11.69 -30.84 -13.09
C GLN A 250 11.05 -29.46 -13.34
N VAL A 251 11.75 -28.40 -12.94
CA VAL A 251 11.33 -27.02 -13.18
C VAL A 251 11.36 -26.75 -14.69
N ASN A 252 10.38 -25.99 -15.21
CA ASN A 252 10.19 -25.69 -16.63
C ASN A 252 10.01 -26.93 -17.51
N HIS A 253 9.38 -27.97 -16.96
CA HIS A 253 9.04 -29.20 -17.68
C HIS A 253 7.52 -29.41 -17.71
N LEU A 254 6.99 -29.64 -18.91
CA LEU A 254 5.58 -29.97 -19.10
C LEU A 254 5.33 -31.45 -18.81
N TYR A 255 4.50 -31.72 -17.81
CA TYR A 255 3.94 -33.04 -17.54
C TYR A 255 2.51 -33.14 -18.06
N GLY A 256 2.03 -34.37 -18.32
CA GLY A 256 0.63 -34.62 -18.72
C GLY A 256 0.28 -34.11 -20.13
N SER A 257 -1.01 -33.82 -20.34
CA SER A 257 -1.55 -33.45 -21.65
C SER A 257 -2.58 -32.32 -21.51
N VAL A 258 -2.41 -31.25 -22.31
CA VAL A 258 -3.33 -30.11 -22.34
C VAL A 258 -4.73 -30.54 -22.82
N ALA A 259 -4.77 -31.46 -23.79
CA ALA A 259 -6.01 -31.97 -24.36
C ALA A 259 -6.82 -32.75 -23.33
N ASP A 260 -6.16 -33.49 -22.45
CA ASP A 260 -6.79 -34.32 -21.42
C ASP A 260 -7.07 -33.54 -20.12
N GLY A 261 -6.66 -32.27 -20.05
CA GLY A 261 -6.79 -31.46 -18.83
C GLY A 261 -5.77 -31.81 -17.74
N THR A 262 -4.77 -32.64 -18.03
CA THR A 262 -3.81 -33.15 -17.05
C THR A 262 -2.47 -32.43 -17.11
N ALA A 263 -2.33 -31.39 -17.93
CA ALA A 263 -1.07 -30.67 -18.07
C ALA A 263 -0.61 -30.03 -16.75
N ARG A 264 0.68 -30.11 -16.44
CA ARG A 264 1.31 -29.50 -15.26
C ARG A 264 2.68 -28.92 -15.58
N GLU A 265 3.00 -27.77 -15.00
CA GLU A 265 4.31 -27.14 -15.11
C GLU A 265 4.64 -26.39 -13.80
N LEU A 266 5.89 -26.47 -13.38
CA LEU A 266 6.43 -25.71 -12.24
C LEU A 266 7.48 -24.73 -12.76
N ASN A 267 7.27 -23.45 -12.50
CA ASN A 267 8.24 -22.39 -12.74
C ASN A 267 8.68 -21.81 -11.38
N ILE A 268 9.98 -21.51 -11.23
CA ILE A 268 10.54 -20.90 -10.01
C ILE A 268 11.30 -19.65 -10.42
N VAL A 269 10.93 -18.50 -9.84
CA VAL A 269 11.49 -17.18 -10.15
C VAL A 269 12.30 -16.67 -8.94
N PRO A 270 13.51 -16.11 -9.13
CA PRO A 270 14.38 -15.62 -8.06
C PRO A 270 13.87 -14.28 -7.50
N THR A 271 12.79 -14.34 -6.71
CA THR A 271 12.12 -13.19 -6.10
C THR A 271 11.37 -13.62 -4.84
N THR A 272 10.76 -12.66 -4.14
CA THR A 272 9.93 -12.90 -2.96
C THR A 272 8.46 -13.14 -3.31
N HIS A 273 7.65 -13.57 -2.35
CA HIS A 273 6.21 -13.81 -2.53
C HIS A 273 5.41 -12.62 -3.05
N PRO A 274 5.59 -11.37 -2.56
CA PRO A 274 5.00 -10.19 -3.21
C PRO A 274 5.79 -9.74 -4.45
N GLY A 275 7.04 -10.16 -4.61
CA GLY A 275 7.87 -9.85 -5.77
C GLY A 275 7.43 -10.60 -7.03
N ILE A 276 6.82 -11.79 -6.90
CA ILE A 276 6.42 -12.62 -8.05
C ILE A 276 5.42 -11.93 -9.00
N THR A 277 4.54 -11.07 -8.46
CA THR A 277 3.57 -10.30 -9.24
C THR A 277 4.17 -9.01 -9.82
N PHE A 278 5.44 -8.75 -9.52
CA PHE A 278 6.19 -7.54 -9.88
C PHE A 278 7.47 -7.89 -10.66
N THR A 279 7.47 -9.01 -11.40
CA THR A 279 8.57 -9.41 -12.29
C THR A 279 8.05 -9.78 -13.68
N ASN A 280 8.85 -9.50 -14.71
CA ASN A 280 8.48 -9.88 -16.07
C ASN A 280 8.50 -11.40 -16.24
N GLU A 281 9.36 -12.09 -15.50
CA GLU A 281 9.47 -13.55 -15.47
C GLU A 281 8.20 -14.17 -14.91
N GLY A 282 7.74 -13.76 -13.71
CA GLY A 282 6.53 -14.30 -13.10
C GLY A 282 5.25 -14.04 -13.92
N VAL A 283 5.12 -12.84 -14.50
CA VAL A 283 4.03 -12.51 -15.44
C VAL A 283 4.17 -13.32 -16.74
N GLY A 284 5.39 -13.45 -17.25
CA GLY A 284 5.71 -14.15 -18.49
C GLY A 284 5.41 -15.64 -18.43
N ASP A 285 5.70 -16.30 -17.31
CA ASP A 285 5.43 -17.72 -17.09
C ASP A 285 3.92 -18.00 -17.05
N ALA A 286 3.15 -17.17 -16.33
CA ALA A 286 1.69 -17.27 -16.31
C ALA A 286 1.07 -17.04 -17.70
N VAL A 287 1.58 -16.04 -18.44
CA VAL A 287 1.15 -15.75 -19.82
C VAL A 287 1.49 -16.91 -20.76
N SER A 288 2.69 -17.46 -20.66
CA SER A 288 3.15 -18.62 -21.43
C SER A 288 2.21 -19.80 -21.23
N TRP A 289 1.87 -20.10 -19.98
CA TRP A 289 0.93 -21.17 -19.65
C TRP A 289 -0.43 -20.96 -20.28
N MET A 290 -0.98 -19.75 -20.19
CA MET A 290 -2.27 -19.43 -20.78
C MET A 290 -2.26 -19.51 -22.31
N GLN A 291 -1.17 -19.10 -22.97
CA GLN A 291 -0.99 -19.27 -24.42
C GLN A 291 -1.00 -20.74 -24.84
N GLN A 292 -0.41 -21.63 -24.03
CA GLN A 292 -0.37 -23.07 -24.32
C GLN A 292 -1.73 -23.76 -24.09
N THR A 293 -2.51 -23.30 -23.12
CA THR A 293 -3.67 -24.04 -22.60
C THR A 293 -5.03 -23.49 -23.04
N LEU A 294 -5.14 -22.19 -23.30
CA LEU A 294 -6.36 -21.55 -23.80
C LEU A 294 -6.36 -21.48 -25.34
N VAL A 295 -7.56 -21.41 -25.91
CA VAL A 295 -7.74 -21.35 -27.36
C VAL A 295 -7.88 -19.91 -27.84
N GLY A 296 -7.12 -19.53 -28.86
CA GLY A 296 -7.24 -18.21 -29.52
C GLY A 296 -6.56 -17.06 -28.78
N VAL A 297 -5.58 -17.38 -27.94
CA VAL A 297 -4.66 -16.40 -27.35
C VAL A 297 -3.63 -16.00 -28.41
N SER A 298 -3.35 -14.69 -28.55
CA SER A 298 -2.34 -14.18 -29.48
C SER A 298 -0.96 -14.76 -29.17
N PRO A 299 -0.15 -15.15 -30.18
CA PRO A 299 1.21 -15.68 -29.99
C PRO A 299 2.25 -14.59 -29.73
N LEU A 300 1.84 -13.42 -29.23
CA LEU A 300 2.75 -12.34 -28.86
C LEU A 300 3.81 -12.88 -27.88
N ALA A 301 5.09 -12.60 -28.14
CA ALA A 301 6.20 -13.11 -27.34
C ALA A 301 5.97 -12.82 -25.85
N THR A 302 6.25 -13.78 -24.98
CA THR A 302 6.03 -13.63 -23.53
C THR A 302 6.90 -12.53 -22.92
N SER A 303 8.03 -12.19 -23.54
CA SER A 303 8.90 -11.07 -23.15
C SER A 303 8.40 -9.70 -23.63
N ASP A 304 7.44 -9.65 -24.55
CA ASP A 304 6.79 -8.40 -24.98
C ASP A 304 5.72 -8.03 -23.95
N GLN A 305 6.13 -7.27 -22.94
CA GLN A 305 5.32 -6.83 -21.81
C GLN A 305 5.40 -5.30 -21.67
N ILE A 306 4.28 -4.67 -21.36
CA ILE A 306 4.16 -3.22 -21.14
C ILE A 306 3.60 -2.86 -19.77
N TRP A 307 3.07 -3.83 -19.01
CA TRP A 307 2.44 -3.58 -17.71
C TRP A 307 3.34 -2.81 -16.73
N ILE A 308 4.67 -2.94 -16.80
CA ILE A 308 5.58 -2.20 -15.91
C ILE A 308 5.46 -0.67 -16.09
N TRP A 309 5.03 -0.20 -17.27
CA TRP A 309 4.75 1.22 -17.48
C TRP A 309 3.53 1.69 -16.69
N ASP A 310 2.59 0.80 -16.39
CA ASP A 310 1.49 1.09 -15.48
C ASP A 310 2.02 1.41 -14.08
N GLU A 311 2.86 0.53 -13.52
CA GLU A 311 3.52 0.74 -12.22
C GLU A 311 4.41 1.99 -12.18
N ILE A 312 5.14 2.28 -13.26
CA ILE A 312 5.92 3.52 -13.35
C ILE A 312 4.99 4.74 -13.34
N GLY A 313 3.88 4.68 -14.08
CA GLY A 313 2.88 5.74 -14.13
C GLY A 313 2.23 6.00 -12.77
N THR A 314 1.79 4.94 -12.09
CA THR A 314 1.17 5.04 -10.76
C THR A 314 2.17 5.52 -9.70
N LEU A 315 3.46 5.15 -9.78
CA LEU A 315 4.51 5.67 -8.90
C LEU A 315 4.76 7.17 -9.13
N VAL A 316 4.83 7.61 -10.39
CA VAL A 316 4.98 9.03 -10.73
C VAL A 316 3.79 9.83 -10.18
N ALA A 317 2.58 9.31 -10.35
CA ALA A 317 1.37 9.93 -9.81
C ALA A 317 1.37 9.95 -8.26
N LEU A 318 1.82 8.88 -7.61
CA LEU A 318 1.98 8.79 -6.15
C LEU A 318 2.91 9.88 -5.62
N ILE A 319 4.08 10.06 -6.25
CA ILE A 319 5.03 11.12 -5.89
C ILE A 319 4.37 12.49 -6.05
N GLY A 320 3.67 12.71 -7.16
CA GLY A 320 2.92 13.95 -7.41
C GLY A 320 1.85 14.22 -6.33
N LEU A 321 1.12 13.19 -5.92
CA LEU A 321 0.04 13.27 -4.95
C LEU A 321 0.55 13.60 -3.53
N VAL A 322 1.64 12.97 -3.10
CA VAL A 322 2.32 13.33 -1.85
C VAL A 322 2.90 14.74 -1.93
N LEU A 323 3.52 15.10 -3.07
CA LEU A 323 4.10 16.42 -3.27
C LEU A 323 3.04 17.53 -3.22
N LEU A 324 1.80 17.28 -3.66
CA LEU A 324 0.69 18.22 -3.66
C LEU A 324 0.33 18.74 -2.26
N ILE A 325 0.52 17.92 -1.22
CA ILE A 325 0.18 18.24 0.16
C ILE A 325 0.94 19.48 0.66
N PHE A 326 2.21 19.62 0.28
CA PHE A 326 3.09 20.70 0.73
C PHE A 326 2.66 22.10 0.24
N PRO A 327 2.53 22.37 -1.09
CA PRO A 327 2.10 23.66 -1.58
C PRO A 327 0.65 23.96 -1.22
N VAL A 328 -0.26 22.98 -1.22
CA VAL A 328 -1.66 23.15 -0.79
C VAL A 328 -1.71 23.65 0.65
N GLY A 329 -1.01 22.98 1.56
CA GLY A 329 -0.94 23.43 2.94
C GLY A 329 -0.35 24.84 3.08
N SER A 330 0.73 25.15 2.34
CA SER A 330 1.31 26.49 2.36
C SER A 330 0.40 27.58 1.79
N LEU A 331 -0.50 27.26 0.86
CA LEU A 331 -1.47 28.20 0.30
C LEU A 331 -2.67 28.37 1.22
N LEU A 332 -3.17 27.29 1.82
CA LEU A 332 -4.27 27.33 2.79
C LEU A 332 -3.92 28.18 4.01
N LEU A 333 -2.67 28.16 4.48
CA LEU A 333 -2.19 29.04 5.56
C LEU A 333 -2.22 30.54 5.19
N ARG A 334 -2.42 30.92 3.93
CA ARG A 334 -2.59 32.32 3.53
C ARG A 334 -4.04 32.79 3.60
N LEU A 335 -4.99 31.85 3.71
CA LEU A 335 -6.39 32.20 3.85
C LEU A 335 -6.63 32.81 5.23
N ARG A 336 -7.41 33.89 5.29
CA ARG A 336 -7.70 34.64 6.53
C ARG A 336 -8.14 33.73 7.69
N PHE A 337 -8.89 32.67 7.40
CA PHE A 337 -9.35 31.73 8.42
C PHE A 337 -8.21 30.95 9.10
N PHE A 338 -7.21 30.49 8.33
CA PHE A 338 -6.09 29.67 8.78
C PHE A 338 -4.81 30.45 9.05
N ALA A 339 -4.72 31.72 8.66
CA ALA A 339 -3.51 32.54 8.79
C ALA A 339 -2.96 32.60 10.22
N GLU A 340 -3.81 32.52 11.24
CA GLU A 340 -3.38 32.50 12.66
C GLU A 340 -2.66 31.21 13.10
N LEU A 341 -2.70 30.16 12.27
CA LEU A 341 -1.95 28.92 12.49
C LEU A 341 -0.50 29.05 12.02
N ALA A 342 -0.21 29.98 11.11
CA ALA A 342 1.16 30.23 10.69
C ALA A 342 1.96 30.82 11.86
N GLY A 343 3.16 30.27 12.09
CA GLY A 343 3.97 30.64 13.25
C GLY A 343 5.43 30.28 13.05
N SER A 344 6.29 30.89 13.85
CA SER A 344 7.70 30.55 13.90
C SER A 344 7.92 29.28 14.73
N VAL A 345 9.00 28.57 14.41
CA VAL A 345 9.45 27.43 15.20
C VAL A 345 9.85 27.92 16.61
N PRO A 346 9.29 27.37 17.70
CA PRO A 346 9.62 27.77 19.08
C PRO A 346 11.10 27.60 19.41
N GLU A 347 11.61 28.27 20.46
CA GLU A 347 12.97 28.02 20.95
C GLU A 347 13.17 26.53 21.29
N ALA A 348 14.34 25.98 20.94
CA ALA A 348 14.67 24.57 21.17
C ALA A 348 15.24 24.31 22.58
N LYS A 349 14.52 23.50 23.37
CA LYS A 349 15.01 22.86 24.60
C LYS A 349 15.05 21.34 24.40
N THR A 350 16.11 20.88 23.73
CA THR A 350 16.29 19.51 23.23
C THR A 350 17.30 18.72 24.05
N THR A 351 17.31 17.39 23.90
CA THR A 351 18.43 16.55 24.31
C THR A 351 19.66 16.83 23.45
N ARG A 352 20.86 16.69 24.02
CA ARG A 352 22.15 16.94 23.35
C ARG A 352 23.14 15.81 23.60
N GLY A 353 24.16 15.71 22.75
CA GLY A 353 25.26 14.74 22.88
C GLY A 353 24.75 13.30 22.95
N ILE A 354 25.31 12.50 23.85
CA ILE A 354 24.95 11.09 24.02
C ILE A 354 23.46 10.86 24.31
N GLY A 355 22.81 11.77 25.03
CA GLY A 355 21.38 11.65 25.32
C GLY A 355 20.51 11.71 24.07
N TRP A 356 20.94 12.48 23.05
CA TRP A 356 20.23 12.53 21.77
C TRP A 356 20.35 11.19 21.04
N VAL A 357 21.55 10.61 21.02
CA VAL A 357 21.79 9.28 20.42
C VAL A 357 20.95 8.22 21.13
N VAL A 358 20.92 8.22 22.47
CA VAL A 358 20.06 7.32 23.24
C VAL A 358 18.58 7.53 22.91
N GLY A 359 18.11 8.76 22.76
CA GLY A 359 16.73 9.06 22.37
C GLY A 359 16.37 8.50 20.99
N VAL A 360 17.26 8.62 20.01
CA VAL A 360 17.08 8.03 18.66
C VAL A 360 17.07 6.51 18.73
N LEU A 361 18.02 5.91 19.46
CA LEU A 361 18.07 4.45 19.62
C LEU A 361 16.82 3.91 20.31
N LEU A 362 16.32 4.59 21.35
CA LEU A 362 15.08 4.20 22.02
C LEU A 362 13.89 4.26 21.05
N LEU A 363 13.75 5.32 20.25
CA LEU A 363 12.69 5.43 19.25
C LEU A 363 12.74 4.25 18.25
N ILE A 364 13.93 3.92 17.74
CA ILE A 364 14.14 2.81 16.81
C ILE A 364 13.82 1.46 17.45
N VAL A 365 14.40 1.20 18.63
CA VAL A 365 14.24 -0.07 19.36
C VAL A 365 12.78 -0.28 19.73
N ILE A 366 12.08 0.74 20.23
CA ILE A 366 10.65 0.62 20.56
C ILE A 366 9.87 0.27 19.30
N ALA A 367 10.07 1.00 18.19
CA ALA A 367 9.32 0.75 16.96
C ALA A 367 9.51 -0.69 16.44
N VAL A 368 10.76 -1.17 16.38
CA VAL A 368 11.09 -2.50 15.83
C VAL A 368 10.74 -3.63 16.78
N PHE A 369 11.17 -3.58 18.04
CA PHE A 369 10.98 -4.70 18.98
C PHE A 369 9.54 -4.87 19.45
N THR A 370 8.73 -3.80 19.39
CA THR A 370 7.29 -3.91 19.72
C THR A 370 6.44 -4.27 18.51
N PHE A 371 7.02 -4.31 17.30
CA PHE A 371 6.31 -4.56 16.04
C PHE A 371 5.46 -5.82 16.09
N PHE A 372 6.08 -7.00 16.18
CA PHE A 372 5.33 -8.25 16.23
C PHE A 372 4.45 -8.38 17.47
N PRO A 373 4.93 -8.17 18.72
CA PRO A 373 4.11 -8.40 19.91
C PRO A 373 2.81 -7.60 19.94
N PHE A 374 2.84 -6.31 19.55
CA PHE A 374 1.63 -5.49 19.56
C PHE A 374 0.75 -5.70 18.33
N GLN A 375 1.32 -5.99 17.16
CA GLN A 375 0.51 -6.35 16.01
C GLN A 375 -0.26 -7.65 16.27
N LEU A 376 0.42 -8.69 16.75
CA LEU A 376 -0.20 -9.96 17.12
C LEU A 376 -1.27 -9.78 18.20
N TYR A 377 -1.03 -8.92 19.19
CA TYR A 377 -2.02 -8.60 20.21
C TYR A 377 -3.28 -7.92 19.63
N GLY A 378 -3.12 -6.99 18.69
CA GLY A 378 -4.26 -6.33 18.03
C GLY A 378 -4.99 -7.26 17.06
N GLU A 379 -4.27 -8.10 16.32
CA GLU A 379 -4.83 -9.08 15.39
C GLU A 379 -5.61 -10.18 16.10
N SER A 380 -5.31 -10.47 17.38
CA SER A 380 -6.04 -11.46 18.17
C SER A 380 -7.41 -10.97 18.64
N TRP A 381 -7.76 -9.70 18.43
CA TRP A 381 -9.06 -9.16 18.80
C TRP A 381 -10.15 -9.67 17.87
N THR A 382 -11.30 -10.03 18.42
CA THR A 382 -12.49 -10.31 17.60
C THR A 382 -12.91 -9.06 16.83
N THR A 383 -13.00 -9.18 15.51
CA THR A 383 -13.46 -8.07 14.67
C THR A 383 -14.92 -7.71 14.97
N SER A 384 -15.23 -6.42 14.92
CA SER A 384 -16.54 -5.88 15.29
C SER A 384 -16.94 -4.73 14.37
N ALA A 385 -18.18 -4.25 14.49
CA ALA A 385 -18.63 -3.08 13.73
C ALA A 385 -17.76 -1.82 13.96
N LEU A 386 -17.19 -1.68 15.16
CA LEU A 386 -16.29 -0.57 15.48
C LEU A 386 -14.88 -0.80 14.92
N PHE A 387 -14.36 -2.01 15.08
CA PHE A 387 -13.01 -2.39 14.66
C PHE A 387 -13.05 -3.60 13.71
N PRO A 388 -13.43 -3.38 12.43
CA PRO A 388 -13.78 -4.47 11.53
C PRO A 388 -12.59 -5.08 10.78
N GLN A 389 -11.41 -4.50 10.89
CA GLN A 389 -10.22 -4.87 10.10
C GLN A 389 -9.10 -5.40 11.00
N GLN A 390 -8.73 -6.67 10.82
CA GLN A 390 -7.76 -7.36 11.68
C GLN A 390 -6.36 -6.74 11.61
N ILE A 391 -5.83 -6.49 10.41
CA ILE A 391 -4.50 -5.87 10.22
C ILE A 391 -4.48 -4.43 10.77
N THR A 392 -5.55 -3.67 10.54
CA THR A 392 -5.69 -2.32 11.09
C THR A 392 -5.70 -2.33 12.61
N ASN A 393 -6.32 -3.34 13.26
CA ASN A 393 -6.25 -3.52 14.71
C ASN A 393 -4.81 -3.76 15.18
N GLY A 394 -4.07 -4.62 14.48
CA GLY A 394 -2.66 -4.89 14.75
C GLY A 394 -1.80 -3.62 14.67
N ILE A 395 -1.86 -2.89 13.55
CA ILE A 395 -1.11 -1.65 13.36
C ILE A 395 -1.52 -0.58 14.39
N MET A 396 -2.82 -0.47 14.71
CA MET A 396 -3.32 0.45 15.72
C MET A 396 -2.77 0.11 17.12
N ALA A 397 -2.80 -1.17 17.51
CA ALA A 397 -2.27 -1.62 18.80
C ALA A 397 -0.77 -1.35 18.91
N TRP A 398 -0.01 -1.60 17.84
CA TRP A 398 1.41 -1.26 17.78
C TRP A 398 1.68 0.24 17.87
N ALA A 399 0.94 1.06 17.11
CA ALA A 399 1.09 2.51 17.14
C ALA A 399 0.77 3.07 18.53
N LEU A 400 -0.34 2.66 19.15
CA LEU A 400 -0.73 3.11 20.48
C LEU A 400 0.22 2.62 21.56
N GLY A 401 0.61 1.33 21.53
CA GLY A 401 1.53 0.74 22.51
C GLY A 401 2.91 1.38 22.45
N GLY A 402 3.50 1.46 21.25
CA GLY A 402 4.78 2.12 21.03
C GLY A 402 4.73 3.62 21.35
N GLY A 403 3.65 4.29 20.95
CA GLY A 403 3.41 5.71 21.25
C GLY A 403 3.30 6.00 22.75
N LEU A 404 2.62 5.12 23.51
CA LEU A 404 2.50 5.24 24.97
C LEU A 404 3.85 5.05 25.67
N ILE A 405 4.62 4.03 25.27
CA ILE A 405 5.98 3.82 25.80
C ILE A 405 6.85 5.04 25.51
N GLY A 406 6.84 5.53 24.26
CA GLY A 406 7.56 6.72 23.86
C GLY A 406 7.15 7.97 24.65
N LEU A 407 5.85 8.16 24.89
CA LEU A 407 5.33 9.27 25.68
C LEU A 407 5.78 9.18 27.15
N VAL A 408 5.73 8.00 27.77
CA VAL A 408 6.21 7.79 29.14
C VAL A 408 7.69 8.13 29.25
N LEU A 409 8.52 7.65 28.32
CA LEU A 409 9.95 7.97 28.29
C LEU A 409 10.22 9.46 28.07
N PHE A 410 9.43 10.10 27.21
CA PHE A 410 9.48 11.55 27.01
C PHE A 410 9.14 12.30 28.30
N LEU A 411 8.09 11.89 29.02
CA LEU A 411 7.69 12.53 30.28
C LEU A 411 8.76 12.34 31.37
N ILE A 412 9.36 11.15 31.48
CA ILE A 412 10.49 10.89 32.37
C ILE A 412 11.64 11.84 32.03
N TRP A 413 12.03 11.93 30.76
CA TRP A 413 13.08 12.86 30.32
C TRP A 413 12.73 14.32 30.65
N HIS A 414 11.50 14.74 30.38
CA HIS A 414 11.07 16.11 30.67
C HIS A 414 11.15 16.43 32.16
N PHE A 415 10.53 15.62 33.02
CA PHE A 415 10.44 15.93 34.45
C PHE A 415 11.73 15.66 35.21
N ALA A 416 12.49 14.63 34.85
CA ALA A 416 13.74 14.29 35.53
C ALA A 416 14.90 15.20 35.11
N LEU A 417 14.97 15.59 33.83
CA LEU A 417 16.14 16.26 33.25
C LEU A 417 15.81 17.64 32.68
N ASN A 418 14.93 17.72 31.68
CA ASN A 418 14.85 18.92 30.83
C ASN A 418 14.11 20.09 31.51
N ARG A 419 13.12 19.81 32.36
CA ARG A 419 12.37 20.83 33.12
C ARG A 419 13.29 21.63 34.06
N ARG A 420 14.31 20.97 34.63
CA ARG A 420 15.33 21.63 35.47
C ARG A 420 16.18 22.63 34.67
N GLN A 421 16.21 22.50 33.34
CA GLN A 421 16.90 23.40 32.41
C GLN A 421 15.97 24.49 31.84
N GLY A 422 14.79 24.68 32.44
CA GLY A 422 13.81 25.70 32.04
C GLY A 422 12.87 25.29 30.90
N ALA A 423 12.90 24.02 30.47
CA ALA A 423 11.99 23.54 29.44
C ALA A 423 10.52 23.56 29.91
N ARG A 424 9.65 23.93 28.98
CA ARG A 424 8.19 24.06 29.13
C ARG A 424 7.52 23.53 27.85
N LEU A 425 6.21 23.29 27.90
CA LEU A 425 5.45 22.66 26.82
C LEU A 425 5.49 23.47 25.50
N ASN A 426 5.63 24.79 25.58
CA ASN A 426 5.76 25.68 24.42
C ASN A 426 7.01 25.36 23.57
N HIS A 427 8.12 24.96 24.20
CA HIS A 427 9.36 24.56 23.52
C HIS A 427 9.20 23.28 22.69
N TYR A 428 8.15 22.49 22.96
CA TYR A 428 7.83 21.27 22.23
C TYR A 428 6.72 21.50 21.19
N GLY A 429 6.22 22.74 21.06
CA GLY A 429 5.12 23.07 20.16
C GLY A 429 3.75 22.54 20.61
N ILE A 430 3.58 22.24 21.90
CA ILE A 430 2.31 21.79 22.49
C ILE A 430 1.44 22.99 22.88
N THR A 431 2.03 24.01 23.52
CA THR A 431 1.31 25.20 23.97
C THR A 431 1.77 26.46 23.24
N GLY A 432 1.00 27.54 23.41
CA GLY A 432 1.35 28.89 22.97
C GLY A 432 2.63 29.42 23.60
N GLU A 433 3.16 30.55 23.11
CA GLU A 433 4.40 31.17 23.62
C GLU A 433 4.36 31.39 25.14
N ASN A 434 3.21 31.79 25.68
CA ASN A 434 2.97 32.00 27.12
C ASN A 434 2.69 30.70 27.90
N ASN A 435 2.96 29.53 27.29
CA ASN A 435 2.70 28.19 27.83
C ASN A 435 1.21 27.94 28.15
N GLN A 436 0.30 28.56 27.41
CA GLN A 436 -1.15 28.41 27.53
C GLN A 436 -1.71 27.55 26.39
N TRP A 437 -2.81 26.85 26.64
CA TRP A 437 -3.48 26.05 25.62
C TRP A 437 -4.17 26.96 24.59
N GLU A 438 -3.90 26.70 23.31
CA GLU A 438 -4.50 27.44 22.18
C GLU A 438 -5.64 26.62 21.56
N TRP A 439 -6.65 26.22 22.35
CA TRP A 439 -7.72 25.29 21.93
C TRP A 439 -8.40 25.67 20.60
N ARG A 440 -8.65 26.97 20.38
CA ARG A 440 -9.18 27.48 19.11
C ARG A 440 -8.26 27.19 17.93
N LYS A 441 -6.95 27.38 18.07
CA LYS A 441 -5.97 27.07 17.04
C LYS A 441 -5.84 25.56 16.83
N ILE A 442 -5.95 24.75 17.88
CA ILE A 442 -5.97 23.28 17.74
C ILE A 442 -7.17 22.85 16.90
N GLY A 443 -8.38 23.34 17.20
CA GLY A 443 -9.57 23.07 16.38
C GLY A 443 -9.43 23.53 14.93
N LYS A 444 -8.86 24.72 14.71
CA LYS A 444 -8.55 25.18 13.34
C LYS A 444 -7.48 24.35 12.64
N ALA A 445 -6.49 23.83 13.35
CA ALA A 445 -5.47 22.94 12.79
C ALA A 445 -6.08 21.61 12.31
N LEU A 446 -7.12 21.10 13.00
CA LEU A 446 -7.87 19.94 12.55
C LEU A 446 -8.64 20.25 11.26
N LEU A 447 -9.39 21.37 11.21
CA LEU A 447 -10.10 21.79 9.99
C LEU A 447 -9.14 22.05 8.81
N TYR A 448 -7.96 22.61 9.11
CA TYR A 448 -6.89 22.81 8.15
C TYR A 448 -6.37 21.47 7.60
N ALA A 449 -6.11 20.48 8.47
CA ALA A 449 -5.67 19.16 8.06
C ALA A 449 -6.71 18.46 7.18
N ILE A 450 -8.00 18.54 7.54
CA ILE A 450 -9.11 18.03 6.73
C ILE A 450 -9.11 18.69 5.35
N ALA A 451 -8.97 20.02 5.28
CA ALA A 451 -8.94 20.74 3.99
C ALA A 451 -7.74 20.34 3.12
N VAL A 452 -6.55 20.17 3.72
CA VAL A 452 -5.34 19.72 3.00
C VAL A 452 -5.56 18.32 2.42
N ILE A 453 -6.04 17.38 3.24
CA ILE A 453 -6.27 16.00 2.81
C ILE A 453 -7.42 15.91 1.80
N ALA A 454 -8.49 16.70 1.96
CA ALA A 454 -9.59 16.75 1.01
C ALA A 454 -9.14 17.16 -0.40
N VAL A 455 -8.23 18.12 -0.53
CA VAL A 455 -7.67 18.50 -1.85
C VAL A 455 -6.86 17.37 -2.46
N MET A 456 -6.03 16.68 -1.66
CA MET A 456 -5.26 15.53 -2.11
C MET A 456 -6.18 14.38 -2.57
N TYR A 457 -7.18 14.00 -1.77
CA TYR A 457 -8.16 12.98 -2.18
C TYR A 457 -9.02 13.43 -3.35
N THR A 458 -9.28 14.73 -3.53
CA THR A 458 -9.96 15.21 -4.75
C THR A 458 -9.11 14.94 -5.99
N ALA A 459 -7.80 15.20 -5.93
CA ALA A 459 -6.89 14.89 -7.03
C ALA A 459 -6.83 13.37 -7.31
N LEU A 460 -6.78 12.55 -6.26
CA LEU A 460 -6.83 11.08 -6.39
C LEU A 460 -8.14 10.59 -7.04
N ASN A 461 -9.29 11.12 -6.60
CA ASN A 461 -10.58 10.76 -7.18
C ASN A 461 -10.71 11.21 -8.65
N VAL A 462 -10.15 12.37 -9.01
CA VAL A 462 -10.11 12.84 -10.41
C VAL A 462 -9.24 11.91 -11.26
N LEU A 463 -8.08 11.47 -10.73
CA LEU A 463 -7.21 10.51 -11.40
C LEU A 463 -7.93 9.17 -11.64
N ASN A 464 -8.53 8.62 -10.59
CA ASN A 464 -9.27 7.37 -10.65
C ASN A 464 -10.47 7.46 -11.61
N TRP A 465 -11.22 8.57 -11.59
CA TRP A 465 -12.32 8.80 -12.53
C TRP A 465 -11.84 8.91 -13.98
N ALA A 466 -10.74 9.61 -14.23
CA ALA A 466 -10.24 9.85 -15.58
C ALA A 466 -9.62 8.60 -16.20
N PHE A 467 -8.96 7.76 -15.39
CA PHE A 467 -8.11 6.69 -15.90
C PHE A 467 -8.44 5.30 -15.36
N ASN A 468 -9.33 5.12 -14.36
CA ASN A 468 -9.53 3.84 -13.64
C ASN A 468 -8.22 3.27 -13.09
N THR A 469 -7.40 4.13 -12.48
CA THR A 469 -6.08 3.78 -11.94
C THR A 469 -5.96 4.32 -10.52
N ASP A 470 -5.25 3.59 -9.67
CA ASP A 470 -4.86 4.04 -8.34
C ASP A 470 -3.51 4.80 -8.39
N VAL A 471 -2.91 5.06 -7.21
CA VAL A 471 -1.51 5.48 -7.14
C VAL A 471 -0.75 4.54 -6.24
N ARG A 472 0.33 3.95 -6.75
CA ARG A 472 1.01 2.86 -6.07
C ARG A 472 2.45 2.70 -6.50
N ILE A 473 3.14 1.84 -5.76
CA ILE A 473 4.36 1.17 -6.17
C ILE A 473 4.42 -0.14 -5.41
N TRP A 474 4.40 -1.26 -6.15
CA TRP A 474 4.53 -2.59 -5.58
C TRP A 474 3.49 -2.85 -4.47
N VAL A 475 3.90 -3.07 -3.22
CA VAL A 475 3.01 -3.35 -2.08
C VAL A 475 2.46 -2.11 -1.37
N PHE A 476 2.78 -0.90 -1.84
CA PHE A 476 2.31 0.35 -1.24
C PHE A 476 1.42 1.14 -2.19
N ASN A 477 0.21 1.49 -1.75
CA ASN A 477 -0.74 2.26 -2.54
C ASN A 477 -1.53 3.27 -1.68
N ILE A 478 -2.13 4.25 -2.36
CA ILE A 478 -3.11 5.17 -1.78
C ILE A 478 -4.36 5.11 -2.64
N LYS A 479 -5.45 4.63 -2.05
CA LYS A 479 -6.71 4.37 -2.77
C LYS A 479 -7.79 5.39 -2.43
N PRO A 480 -8.76 5.62 -3.34
CA PRO A 480 -9.99 6.30 -3.01
C PRO A 480 -10.70 5.66 -1.80
N ILE A 481 -11.36 6.48 -0.99
CA ILE A 481 -12.18 6.02 0.13
C ILE A 481 -13.64 6.00 -0.33
N ASP A 482 -14.22 4.81 -0.45
CA ASP A 482 -15.63 4.66 -0.79
C ASP A 482 -16.55 4.80 0.44
N ALA A 483 -17.86 4.67 0.20
CA ALA A 483 -18.87 4.80 1.25
C ALA A 483 -18.79 3.70 2.33
N ALA A 484 -18.23 2.53 2.01
CA ALA A 484 -18.06 1.43 2.97
C ALA A 484 -16.83 1.67 3.86
N HIS A 485 -15.74 2.20 3.30
CA HIS A 485 -14.50 2.48 4.03
C HIS A 485 -14.56 3.75 4.87
N PHE A 486 -15.32 4.77 4.46
CA PHE A 486 -15.34 6.06 5.16
C PHE A 486 -15.74 5.95 6.65
N PRO A 487 -16.81 5.22 7.05
CA PRO A 487 -17.12 5.00 8.46
C PRO A 487 -16.01 4.26 9.22
N ILE A 488 -15.33 3.32 8.56
CA ILE A 488 -14.21 2.56 9.17
C ILE A 488 -13.04 3.51 9.46
N VAL A 489 -12.71 4.44 8.55
CA VAL A 489 -11.70 5.48 8.80
C VAL A 489 -12.01 6.28 10.06
N LEU A 490 -13.28 6.64 10.29
CA LEU A 490 -13.68 7.40 11.48
C LEU A 490 -13.45 6.60 12.78
N SER A 491 -13.58 5.27 12.75
CA SER A 491 -13.32 4.41 13.91
C SER A 491 -11.83 4.40 14.31
N TYR A 492 -10.92 4.49 13.34
CA TYR A 492 -9.48 4.35 13.58
C TYR A 492 -8.72 5.69 13.68
N VAL A 493 -9.27 6.79 13.16
CA VAL A 493 -8.51 8.05 13.00
C VAL A 493 -8.03 8.66 14.32
N ILE A 494 -8.84 8.58 15.38
CA ILE A 494 -8.48 9.16 16.69
C ILE A 494 -7.25 8.44 17.29
N PRO A 495 -7.24 7.10 17.41
CA PRO A 495 -6.05 6.34 17.80
C PRO A 495 -4.76 6.77 17.07
N PHE A 496 -4.79 6.86 15.74
CA PHE A 496 -3.62 7.25 14.96
C PHE A 496 -3.20 8.71 15.17
N ILE A 497 -4.15 9.63 15.33
CA ILE A 497 -3.85 11.03 15.71
C ILE A 497 -3.11 11.07 17.05
N LEU A 498 -3.52 10.28 18.05
CA LEU A 498 -2.85 10.24 19.36
C LEU A 498 -1.39 9.76 19.21
N TYR A 499 -1.16 8.72 18.40
CA TYR A 499 0.18 8.26 18.07
C TYR A 499 1.03 9.37 17.43
N PHE A 500 0.51 10.05 16.39
CA PHE A 500 1.28 11.09 15.71
C PHE A 500 1.51 12.35 16.55
N LEU A 501 0.64 12.64 17.53
CA LEU A 501 0.89 13.69 18.53
C LEU A 501 2.08 13.32 19.41
N ALA A 502 2.12 12.09 19.95
CA ALA A 502 3.25 11.60 20.73
C ALA A 502 4.54 11.61 19.91
N LEU A 503 4.48 11.12 18.67
CA LEU A 503 5.62 11.13 17.75
C LEU A 503 6.11 12.55 17.45
N GLY A 504 5.18 13.49 17.20
CA GLY A 504 5.51 14.89 16.93
C GLY A 504 6.24 15.58 18.09
N VAL A 505 5.83 15.29 19.34
CA VAL A 505 6.52 15.79 20.54
C VAL A 505 7.95 15.23 20.63
N THR A 506 8.16 13.97 20.30
CA THR A 506 9.48 13.36 20.30
C THR A 506 10.38 13.94 19.21
N LEU A 507 9.92 13.97 17.95
CA LEU A 507 10.70 14.45 16.81
C LEU A 507 11.03 15.95 16.89
N HIS A 508 10.04 16.78 17.23
CA HIS A 508 10.15 18.24 17.18
C HIS A 508 10.40 18.87 18.55
N GLY A 509 10.31 18.09 19.64
CA GLY A 509 10.69 18.49 20.98
C GLY A 509 12.03 17.88 21.40
N GLN A 510 12.03 16.60 21.75
CA GLN A 510 13.17 15.92 22.38
C GLN A 510 14.37 15.73 21.46
N LEU A 511 14.13 15.41 20.18
CA LEU A 511 15.15 15.06 19.17
C LEU A 511 15.41 16.19 18.16
N ARG A 512 14.88 17.38 18.42
CA ARG A 512 15.06 18.53 17.53
C ARG A 512 16.51 19.01 17.55
N VAL A 513 17.08 19.29 16.38
CA VAL A 513 18.43 19.83 16.28
C VAL A 513 18.32 21.33 15.97
N PRO A 514 18.81 22.23 16.84
CA PRO A 514 18.68 23.66 16.65
C PRO A 514 19.35 24.12 15.34
N SER A 515 18.78 25.14 14.71
CA SER A 515 19.34 25.81 13.53
C SER A 515 19.46 24.97 12.26
N LEU A 516 18.85 23.78 12.20
CA LEU A 516 18.72 23.07 10.93
C LEU A 516 17.73 23.78 10.01
N SER A 517 18.10 23.93 8.74
CA SER A 517 17.15 24.32 7.69
C SER A 517 16.06 23.24 7.55
N LEU A 518 14.87 23.65 7.10
CA LEU A 518 13.74 22.74 6.86
C LEU A 518 14.13 21.47 6.07
N GLY A 519 14.89 21.60 4.98
CA GLY A 519 15.28 20.46 4.16
C GLY A 519 16.14 19.44 4.93
N TRP A 520 17.15 19.91 5.65
CA TRP A 520 18.00 19.05 6.48
C TRP A 520 17.27 18.44 7.66
N GLU A 521 16.30 19.15 8.26
CA GLU A 521 15.50 18.58 9.33
C GLU A 521 14.54 17.49 8.83
N ILE A 522 13.96 17.66 7.63
CA ILE A 522 13.19 16.60 6.95
C ILE A 522 14.08 15.37 6.74
N VAL A 523 15.26 15.52 6.13
CA VAL A 523 16.19 14.40 5.89
C VAL A 523 16.55 13.69 7.20
N LYS A 524 16.91 14.45 8.25
CA LYS A 524 17.22 13.89 9.57
C LYS A 524 16.04 13.08 10.13
N ASN A 525 14.83 13.63 10.12
CA ASN A 525 13.65 12.94 10.65
C ASN A 525 13.27 11.71 9.80
N ILE A 526 13.45 11.75 8.47
CA ILE A 526 13.29 10.57 7.60
C ILE A 526 14.27 9.48 8.02
N VAL A 527 15.56 9.80 8.13
CA VAL A 527 16.59 8.80 8.50
C VAL A 527 16.28 8.19 9.87
N VAL A 528 15.95 9.00 10.86
CA VAL A 528 15.62 8.55 12.23
C VAL A 528 14.41 7.60 12.24
N MET A 529 13.39 7.86 11.41
CA MET A 529 12.19 7.03 11.35
C MET A 529 12.40 5.74 10.54
N VAL A 530 13.12 5.82 9.43
CA VAL A 530 13.21 4.74 8.43
C VAL A 530 14.30 3.72 8.77
N ILE A 531 15.43 4.15 9.36
CA ILE A 531 16.59 3.27 9.54
C ILE A 531 16.29 2.01 10.37
N GLY A 532 15.40 2.13 11.36
CA GLY A 532 14.96 0.98 12.16
C GLY A 532 14.30 -0.11 11.33
N PHE A 533 13.35 0.27 10.46
CA PHE A 533 12.65 -0.67 9.59
C PHE A 533 13.55 -1.19 8.46
N VAL A 534 14.48 -0.39 7.94
CA VAL A 534 15.47 -0.89 6.97
C VAL A 534 16.35 -1.97 7.60
N LEU A 535 16.89 -1.74 8.80
CA LEU A 535 17.69 -2.75 9.50
C LEU A 535 16.87 -3.98 9.86
N PHE A 536 15.62 -3.80 10.30
CA PHE A 536 14.70 -4.88 10.56
C PHE A 536 14.45 -5.74 9.32
N LEU A 537 14.14 -5.13 8.17
CA LEU A 537 13.98 -5.84 6.91
C LEU A 537 15.26 -6.55 6.47
N LEU A 538 16.44 -5.97 6.68
CA LEU A 538 17.70 -6.67 6.39
C LEU A 538 17.87 -7.91 7.27
N VAL A 539 17.50 -7.85 8.56
CA VAL A 539 17.53 -9.02 9.46
C VAL A 539 16.57 -10.11 9.02
N GLU A 540 15.38 -9.73 8.51
CA GLU A 540 14.41 -10.69 8.01
C GLU A 540 14.83 -11.33 6.68
N TYR A 541 15.26 -10.51 5.70
CA TYR A 541 15.42 -10.95 4.32
C TYR A 541 16.84 -11.38 3.93
N ILE A 542 17.90 -10.98 4.65
CA ILE A 542 19.25 -11.51 4.37
C ILE A 542 19.29 -13.03 4.51
N PRO A 543 18.76 -13.65 5.58
CA PRO A 543 18.70 -15.10 5.69
C PRO A 543 17.87 -15.76 4.58
N LEU A 544 16.71 -15.16 4.24
CA LEU A 544 15.83 -15.66 3.19
C LEU A 544 16.54 -15.72 1.82
N LEU A 545 17.15 -14.59 1.42
CA LEU A 545 17.93 -14.48 0.18
C LEU A 545 19.22 -15.34 0.17
N ALA A 546 19.68 -15.77 1.34
CA ALA A 546 20.79 -16.72 1.49
C ALA A 546 20.33 -18.19 1.40
N GLY A 547 19.05 -18.45 1.14
CA GLY A 547 18.48 -19.80 1.03
C GLY A 547 18.03 -20.41 2.36
N HIS A 548 17.83 -19.59 3.39
CA HIS A 548 17.21 -19.98 4.67
C HIS A 548 15.76 -19.47 4.75
N THR A 549 15.12 -19.62 5.92
CA THR A 549 13.83 -18.99 6.19
C THR A 549 14.00 -17.52 6.59
N LEU A 550 12.91 -16.77 6.64
CA LEU A 550 12.85 -15.53 7.42
C LEU A 550 13.35 -15.76 8.86
N THR A 551 13.88 -14.70 9.48
CA THR A 551 14.26 -14.72 10.90
C THR A 551 13.01 -14.97 11.77
N THR A 552 11.87 -14.41 11.39
CA THR A 552 10.56 -14.67 11.99
C THR A 552 9.66 -15.46 11.02
N SER A 553 10.08 -16.69 10.70
CA SER A 553 9.37 -17.57 9.76
C SER A 553 7.90 -17.90 10.11
N ASP A 554 7.49 -17.68 11.36
CA ASP A 554 6.10 -17.81 11.82
C ASP A 554 5.25 -16.57 11.55
N GLN A 555 5.86 -15.45 11.13
CA GLN A 555 5.20 -14.16 10.88
C GLN A 555 5.38 -13.62 9.44
N PRO A 556 5.23 -14.45 8.38
CA PRO A 556 5.57 -14.05 7.01
C PRO A 556 4.74 -12.87 6.49
N LEU A 557 3.44 -12.81 6.83
CA LEU A 557 2.58 -11.71 6.41
C LEU A 557 3.02 -10.38 7.03
N LEU A 558 3.31 -10.37 8.34
CA LEU A 558 3.72 -9.16 9.05
C LEU A 558 5.11 -8.69 8.62
N ALA A 559 6.01 -9.61 8.24
CA ALA A 559 7.29 -9.27 7.61
C ALA A 559 7.10 -8.55 6.26
N ILE A 560 6.09 -8.91 5.47
CA ILE A 560 5.75 -8.20 4.22
C ILE A 560 5.11 -6.83 4.53
N VAL A 561 4.20 -6.76 5.51
CA VAL A 561 3.60 -5.48 5.95
C VAL A 561 4.69 -4.47 6.37
N ALA A 562 5.81 -4.94 6.91
CA ALA A 562 6.94 -4.10 7.28
C ALA A 562 7.59 -3.34 6.10
N PHE A 563 7.48 -3.82 4.85
CA PHE A 563 7.97 -3.08 3.68
C PHE A 563 7.30 -1.71 3.54
N GLN A 564 5.99 -1.64 3.82
CA GLN A 564 5.20 -0.42 3.66
C GLN A 564 5.61 0.69 4.64
N PHE A 565 6.24 0.34 5.77
CA PHE A 565 6.71 1.33 6.75
C PHE A 565 7.79 2.24 6.20
N VAL A 566 8.59 1.79 5.22
CA VAL A 566 9.64 2.60 4.60
C VAL A 566 9.04 3.82 3.87
N PRO A 567 8.17 3.66 2.84
CA PRO A 567 7.53 4.81 2.19
C PRO A 567 6.61 5.59 3.14
N VAL A 568 5.85 4.92 4.01
CA VAL A 568 4.97 5.59 4.98
C VAL A 568 5.75 6.52 5.90
N TYR A 569 6.90 6.09 6.44
CA TYR A 569 7.70 6.92 7.32
C TYR A 569 8.45 8.04 6.62
N ILE A 570 8.81 7.87 5.34
CA ILE A 570 9.29 8.98 4.51
C ILE A 570 8.21 10.08 4.44
N ILE A 571 6.96 9.71 4.16
CA ILE A 571 5.83 10.63 4.09
C ILE A 571 5.57 11.28 5.45
N VAL A 572 5.39 10.47 6.50
CA VAL A 572 5.08 10.92 7.87
C VAL A 572 6.12 11.92 8.38
N ALA A 573 7.41 11.59 8.26
CA ALA A 573 8.49 12.45 8.73
C ALA A 573 8.54 13.77 7.95
N SER A 574 8.34 13.72 6.62
CA SER A 574 8.33 14.90 5.76
C SER A 574 7.17 15.83 6.08
N LEU A 575 5.94 15.31 6.15
CA LEU A 575 4.74 16.08 6.46
C LEU A 575 4.78 16.65 7.89
N SER A 576 5.15 15.82 8.86
CA SER A 576 5.27 16.24 10.26
C SER A 576 6.24 17.41 10.42
N THR A 577 7.43 17.29 9.82
CA THR A 577 8.47 18.33 9.89
C THR A 577 8.07 19.59 9.15
N TYR A 578 7.52 19.46 7.93
CA TYR A 578 7.10 20.60 7.15
C TYR A 578 6.03 21.43 7.85
N PHE A 579 4.98 20.78 8.35
CA PHE A 579 3.89 21.50 9.02
C PHE A 579 4.29 22.02 10.40
N TYR A 580 5.23 21.37 11.09
CA TYR A 580 5.83 21.94 12.29
C TYR A 580 6.59 23.24 11.98
N HIS A 581 7.40 23.28 10.92
CA HIS A 581 8.10 24.49 10.48
C HIS A 581 7.16 25.63 10.06
N LYS A 582 5.99 25.29 9.52
CA LYS A 582 5.00 26.28 9.07
C LYS A 582 4.16 26.86 10.21
N THR A 583 3.94 26.10 11.27
CA THR A 583 2.98 26.45 12.32
C THR A 583 3.60 26.64 13.70
N GLY A 584 4.82 26.16 13.92
CA GLY A 584 5.46 26.11 15.21
C GLY A 584 4.78 25.18 16.22
N ARG A 585 3.84 24.34 15.77
CA ARG A 585 3.04 23.45 16.60
C ARG A 585 2.96 22.05 16.00
N ILE A 586 2.81 21.04 16.85
CA ILE A 586 2.75 19.63 16.42
C ILE A 586 1.42 19.25 15.76
N TYR A 587 0.36 20.02 16.00
CA TYR A 587 -1.02 19.61 15.69
C TYR A 587 -1.30 19.45 14.20
N ALA A 588 -0.89 20.39 13.35
CA ALA A 588 -1.20 20.32 11.92
C ALA A 588 -0.56 19.08 11.27
N GLY A 589 0.72 18.82 11.56
CA GLY A 589 1.42 17.62 11.08
C GLY A 589 0.82 16.33 11.62
N ALA A 590 0.47 16.30 12.92
CA ALA A 590 -0.14 15.12 13.55
C ALA A 590 -1.52 14.80 12.99
N PHE A 591 -2.37 15.81 12.77
CA PHE A 591 -3.71 15.61 12.18
C PHE A 591 -3.63 15.18 10.71
N ILE A 592 -2.74 15.80 9.92
CA ILE A 592 -2.53 15.42 8.51
C ILE A 592 -2.07 13.96 8.42
N ASN A 593 -1.05 13.57 9.19
CA ASN A 593 -0.58 12.19 9.23
C ASN A 593 -1.64 11.23 9.77
N GLY A 594 -2.35 11.60 10.83
CA GLY A 594 -3.42 10.77 11.40
C GLY A 594 -4.50 10.46 10.38
N ILE A 595 -5.05 11.48 9.72
CA ILE A 595 -6.09 11.28 8.71
C ILE A 595 -5.54 10.49 7.50
N LEU A 596 -4.38 10.88 6.98
CA LEU A 596 -3.80 10.26 5.78
C LEU A 596 -3.46 8.78 6.00
N ILE A 597 -2.73 8.46 7.06
CA ILE A 597 -2.25 7.09 7.31
C ILE A 597 -3.41 6.18 7.69
N THR A 598 -4.40 6.65 8.46
CA THR A 598 -5.60 5.85 8.71
C THR A 598 -6.33 5.52 7.42
N ALA A 599 -6.51 6.50 6.54
CA ALA A 599 -7.19 6.25 5.26
C ALA A 599 -6.42 5.28 4.36
N ILE A 600 -5.09 5.40 4.29
CA ILE A 600 -4.23 4.46 3.54
C ILE A 600 -4.41 3.03 4.06
N ILE A 601 -4.29 2.82 5.37
CA ILE A 601 -4.39 1.48 5.97
C ILE A 601 -5.78 0.90 5.72
N VAL A 602 -6.83 1.67 5.99
CA VAL A 602 -8.22 1.19 5.92
C VAL A 602 -8.62 0.81 4.50
N ALA A 603 -8.25 1.59 3.49
CA ALA A 603 -8.61 1.32 2.10
C ALA A 603 -7.77 0.22 1.44
N SER A 604 -6.64 -0.15 2.05
CA SER A 604 -5.64 -1.04 1.45
C SER A 604 -5.52 -2.37 2.19
N THR A 605 -6.60 -2.82 2.83
CA THR A 605 -6.63 -4.07 3.59
C THR A 605 -8.00 -4.76 3.51
N ALA A 606 -8.14 -5.86 4.24
CA ALA A 606 -9.35 -6.68 4.28
C ALA A 606 -10.28 -6.29 5.43
N THR A 607 -11.59 -6.28 5.17
CA THR A 607 -12.66 -6.05 6.14
C THR A 607 -13.34 -7.37 6.49
N GLN A 608 -13.06 -7.91 7.68
CA GLN A 608 -13.55 -9.22 8.12
C GLN A 608 -14.94 -9.16 8.76
N TYR A 609 -15.37 -7.98 9.25
CA TYR A 609 -16.71 -7.82 9.81
C TYR A 609 -17.70 -7.30 8.75
N GLY A 610 -18.74 -8.08 8.45
CA GLY A 610 -19.85 -7.64 7.59
C GLY A 610 -20.89 -6.89 8.42
N LEU A 611 -21.34 -5.73 7.94
CA LEU A 611 -22.49 -5.05 8.54
C LEU A 611 -23.77 -5.87 8.23
N PRO A 612 -24.68 -6.08 9.21
CA PRO A 612 -25.98 -6.66 8.92
C PRO A 612 -26.72 -5.74 7.94
N ARG A 613 -27.25 -6.33 6.86
CA ARG A 613 -28.00 -5.61 5.81
C ARG A 613 -29.47 -5.49 6.15
#